data_AF-A0AA85KDE6-F1
#
_entry.id   AF-A0AA85KDE6-F1
#
_cell.length_a   1.000
_cell.length_b   1.000
_cell.length_c   1.000
_cell.angle_alpha   90.00
_cell.angle_beta   90.00
_cell.angle_gamma   90.00
#
_symmetry.space_group_name_H-M   'P 1'
#
loop_
_entity.id
_entity.type
_entity.pdbx_description
1 polymer ?
#
loop_
_entity_poly.entity_id
_entity_poly.type
_entity_poly.pdbx_seq_one_letter_code
_entity_poly.pdbx_strand_id
1 'polypeptide(L)'
;MIDKKVSKYLANGGRVLLFLNTFGVCSQSSQSLAHYAKSTNDCVLSLPKGNDLSWTWMYKNSVLVGGYHLKEEISNLNEVNECQPTVAVLTTDCLRSSSNNLKSALNLLGIQCVSIVNGRKDKGERLLPTAHVPSENILYSFSTDSSKLKIVEFLTDECVKRNYKEEIVHCSNVSHLPAGFNWTDYFSNLHTEHLGRLVIWAYSIPSSWEFCQRFFEKIPPNSGLLVCSDIQTNGKGRGENKWISPVGQAAFTFHLTLSNFIDRMFMNYVTCMQHIIALSIVLACRHLIAEHLEKISCETKFSDISEEFLVNLQYNGPKILVKWPNDIYVVEDYDDNGEDTNLKPFQFNIIGKLAGVLVRCHLVDSNHAEFLIGCGINAFNEMPTICLEQILAHSHPCNAKPKFTTAKLISLVVSYMERIMTKIHNSDETYNLQWALRLYTRCWIHTNQKVGLQVNSTVSTNNAGDLSEDNYRIVGLDAYGYLLIEDTRTGVEHSLHPDGNSMDMMRGLIIAK
;
A
#
# COMPACT_ATOMS: atom_id res chain seq x y z
N MET A 1 38.86 16.66 -7.15
CA MET A 1 38.50 15.51 -6.27
C MET A 1 37.02 15.48 -5.83
N ILE A 2 36.22 16.53 -6.06
CA ILE A 2 34.87 16.69 -5.48
C ILE A 2 33.76 16.01 -6.32
N ASP A 3 33.90 15.98 -7.65
CA ASP A 3 32.99 15.26 -8.58
C ASP A 3 32.90 13.74 -8.33
N LYS A 4 33.91 13.19 -7.63
CA LYS A 4 34.02 11.76 -7.33
C LYS A 4 33.16 11.30 -6.15
N LYS A 5 32.48 12.18 -5.40
CA LYS A 5 31.66 11.74 -4.23
C LYS A 5 30.19 11.54 -4.56
N VAL A 6 29.53 12.51 -5.21
CA VAL A 6 28.13 12.35 -5.62
C VAL A 6 28.01 11.33 -6.73
N SER A 7 28.85 11.42 -7.76
CA SER A 7 28.86 10.45 -8.86
C SER A 7 29.21 9.03 -8.39
N LYS A 8 30.09 8.88 -7.39
CA LYS A 8 30.38 7.56 -6.78
C LYS A 8 29.24 7.06 -5.90
N TYR A 9 28.59 7.94 -5.14
CA TYR A 9 27.41 7.58 -4.35
C TYR A 9 26.25 7.16 -5.24
N LEU A 10 26.00 7.88 -6.34
CA LEU A 10 25.04 7.52 -7.38
C LEU A 10 25.43 6.21 -8.10
N ALA A 11 26.72 6.03 -8.43
CA ALA A 11 27.22 4.79 -9.04
C ALA A 11 27.06 3.56 -8.11
N ASN A 12 27.06 3.78 -6.80
CA ASN A 12 26.74 2.76 -5.80
C ASN A 12 25.22 2.59 -5.56
N GLY A 13 24.36 3.17 -6.39
CA GLY A 13 22.89 3.06 -6.30
C GLY A 13 22.22 4.03 -5.32
N GLY A 14 22.99 4.94 -4.71
CA GLY A 14 22.47 5.96 -3.81
C GLY A 14 21.57 6.98 -4.52
N ARG A 15 20.68 7.64 -3.78
CA ARG A 15 19.79 8.68 -4.31
C ARG A 15 20.13 10.04 -3.70
N VAL A 16 20.08 11.09 -4.52
CA VAL A 16 20.31 12.47 -4.06
C VAL A 16 19.12 13.35 -4.39
N LEU A 17 18.89 14.35 -3.54
CA LEU A 17 17.96 15.43 -3.76
C LEU A 17 18.75 16.66 -4.22
N LEU A 18 18.35 17.21 -5.36
CA LEU A 18 18.96 18.38 -6.00
C LEU A 18 18.02 19.57 -5.83
N PHE A 19 18.50 20.63 -5.18
CA PHE A 19 17.82 21.90 -5.09
C PHE A 19 18.48 22.90 -6.04
N LEU A 20 17.67 23.55 -6.87
CA LEU A 20 18.10 24.56 -7.83
C LEU A 20 17.42 25.88 -7.48
N ASN A 21 18.20 26.92 -7.20
CA ASN A 21 17.68 28.28 -7.13
C ASN A 21 17.69 28.87 -8.54
N THR A 22 16.50 29.06 -9.13
CA THR A 22 16.34 29.54 -10.51
C THR A 22 16.13 31.05 -10.62
N PHE A 23 16.20 31.80 -9.51
CA PHE A 23 16.13 33.26 -9.58
C PHE A 23 17.35 33.80 -10.36
N GLY A 24 17.10 34.39 -11.53
CA GLY A 24 18.12 34.99 -12.40
C GLY A 24 18.65 34.11 -13.54
N VAL A 25 18.27 32.83 -13.63
CA VAL A 25 18.63 31.96 -14.77
C VAL A 25 17.49 31.96 -15.78
N CYS A 26 17.44 33.00 -16.62
CA CYS A 26 16.55 32.98 -17.78
C CYS A 26 17.04 31.94 -18.80
N SER A 27 16.10 31.09 -19.24
CA SER A 27 16.11 30.30 -20.47
C SER A 27 17.21 29.25 -20.65
N GLN A 28 17.14 28.11 -19.97
CA GLN A 28 17.59 26.83 -20.57
C GLN A 28 16.74 25.64 -20.10
N SER A 29 16.47 24.73 -21.02
CA SER A 29 15.76 23.48 -20.79
C SER A 29 16.69 22.45 -20.14
N SER A 30 16.21 21.83 -19.05
CA SER A 30 16.70 20.55 -18.50
C SER A 30 18.23 20.46 -18.27
N GLN A 31 18.72 21.09 -17.20
CA GLN A 31 20.11 20.90 -16.76
C GLN A 31 20.21 19.73 -15.77
N SER A 32 20.96 18.68 -16.15
CA SER A 32 21.25 17.53 -15.28
C SER A 32 22.44 17.82 -14.37
N LEU A 33 22.65 17.01 -13.32
CA LEU A 33 23.86 17.10 -12.48
C LEU A 33 25.15 17.00 -13.33
N ALA A 34 25.12 16.20 -14.39
CA ALA A 34 26.22 16.07 -15.34
C ALA A 34 26.48 17.35 -16.14
N HIS A 35 25.45 18.17 -16.38
CA HIS A 35 25.58 19.47 -17.02
C HIS A 35 26.37 20.44 -16.14
N TYR A 36 26.01 20.56 -14.86
CA TYR A 36 26.74 21.39 -13.90
C TYR A 36 28.16 20.88 -13.64
N ALA A 37 28.36 19.57 -13.60
CA ALA A 37 29.69 18.96 -13.47
C ALA A 37 30.60 19.25 -14.68
N LYS A 38 30.05 19.33 -15.91
CA LYS A 38 30.81 19.64 -17.14
C LYS A 38 31.06 21.14 -17.35
N SER A 39 30.27 22.00 -16.75
CA SER A 39 30.40 23.46 -16.88
C SER A 39 31.67 24.04 -16.24
N THR A 40 32.50 23.19 -15.61
CA THR A 40 33.62 23.58 -14.77
C THR A 40 34.82 24.22 -15.46
N ASN A 41 34.86 24.44 -16.78
CA ASN A 41 36.00 25.17 -17.37
C ASN A 41 35.80 25.90 -18.72
N ASP A 42 34.75 25.65 -19.52
CA ASP A 42 34.68 26.26 -20.87
C ASP A 42 33.31 26.79 -21.33
N CYS A 43 32.27 26.73 -20.50
CA CYS A 43 30.99 27.36 -20.85
C CYS A 43 30.97 28.80 -20.35
N VAL A 44 31.42 29.72 -21.19
CA VAL A 44 31.03 31.14 -21.12
C VAL A 44 29.51 31.18 -21.34
N LEU A 45 28.74 31.00 -20.27
CA LEU A 45 27.39 31.53 -20.21
C LEU A 45 27.54 33.02 -20.51
N SER A 46 26.77 33.51 -21.48
CA SER A 46 26.74 34.90 -21.90
C SER A 46 26.22 35.80 -20.76
N LEU A 47 27.07 36.01 -19.76
CA LEU A 47 26.92 36.99 -18.70
C LEU A 47 27.62 38.29 -19.16
N PRO A 48 27.21 39.46 -18.65
CA PRO A 48 27.70 40.75 -19.13
C PRO A 48 29.23 40.81 -19.05
N LYS A 49 29.86 41.18 -20.17
CA LYS A 49 31.33 41.34 -20.28
C LYS A 49 31.82 42.27 -19.16
N GLY A 50 32.63 41.74 -18.25
CA GLY A 50 33.31 42.55 -17.24
C GLY A 50 33.92 41.79 -16.06
N ASN A 51 33.32 40.68 -15.62
CA ASN A 51 33.75 39.99 -14.40
C ASN A 51 34.07 38.51 -14.66
N ASP A 52 35.29 38.11 -14.31
CA ASP A 52 35.87 36.78 -14.51
C ASP A 52 35.27 35.78 -13.48
N LEU A 53 34.04 35.32 -13.74
CA LEU A 53 33.28 34.38 -12.90
C LEU A 53 33.68 32.93 -13.21
N SER A 54 33.98 32.14 -12.19
CA SER A 54 34.27 30.70 -12.30
C SER A 54 33.30 29.86 -11.48
N TRP A 55 32.82 28.73 -12.04
CA TRP A 55 31.97 27.79 -11.33
C TRP A 55 32.79 26.96 -10.34
N THR A 56 32.34 26.85 -9.10
CA THR A 56 33.01 26.00 -8.10
C THR A 56 32.03 25.18 -7.26
N TRP A 57 32.51 24.03 -6.78
CA TRP A 57 31.80 23.16 -5.85
C TRP A 57 32.45 23.23 -4.47
N MET A 58 31.65 23.38 -3.42
CA MET A 58 32.12 23.53 -2.03
C MET A 58 31.25 22.73 -1.07
N TYR A 59 31.82 22.37 0.09
CA TYR A 59 31.08 21.72 1.17
C TYR A 59 30.84 22.74 2.29
N LYS A 60 29.57 23.05 2.57
CA LYS A 60 29.17 24.05 3.57
C LYS A 60 28.08 23.48 4.46
N ASN A 61 28.28 23.52 5.78
CA ASN A 61 27.33 23.01 6.77
C ASN A 61 26.86 21.57 6.50
N SER A 62 27.80 20.69 6.15
CA SER A 62 27.51 19.29 5.81
C SER A 62 26.68 19.06 4.53
N VAL A 63 26.48 20.11 3.72
CA VAL A 63 25.77 20.08 2.44
C VAL A 63 26.77 20.36 1.30
N LEU A 64 26.65 19.63 0.18
CA LEU A 64 27.40 19.96 -1.03
C LEU A 64 26.66 21.05 -1.80
N VAL A 65 27.33 22.17 -2.08
CA VAL A 65 26.77 23.31 -2.80
C VAL A 65 27.63 23.69 -4.01
N GLY A 66 27.01 24.25 -5.04
CA GLY A 66 27.67 24.75 -6.25
C GLY A 66 27.16 26.12 -6.68
N GLY A 67 28.05 26.94 -7.26
CA GLY A 67 27.73 28.30 -7.72
C GLY A 67 28.87 28.97 -8.49
N TYR A 68 28.59 30.15 -9.06
CA TYR A 68 29.58 31.00 -9.74
C TYR A 68 30.21 31.99 -8.75
N HIS A 69 31.55 32.15 -8.82
CA HIS A 69 32.34 33.00 -7.93
C HIS A 69 33.29 33.91 -8.72
N LEU A 70 33.53 35.14 -8.23
CA LEU A 70 34.50 36.06 -8.81
C LEU A 70 35.94 35.62 -8.51
N LYS A 71 36.81 35.60 -9.53
CA LYS A 71 38.21 35.14 -9.42
C LYS A 71 39.08 35.90 -8.42
N GLU A 72 38.76 37.15 -8.07
CA GLU A 72 39.59 37.96 -7.16
C GLU A 72 39.56 37.48 -5.69
N GLU A 73 38.54 36.72 -5.28
CA GLU A 73 38.34 36.31 -3.89
C GLU A 73 39.07 35.02 -3.48
N ILE A 74 39.70 34.29 -4.41
CA ILE A 74 40.28 32.96 -4.12
C ILE A 74 41.67 33.05 -3.45
N SER A 75 42.26 34.25 -3.34
CA SER A 75 43.63 34.41 -2.84
C SER A 75 43.77 34.46 -1.30
N ASN A 76 42.69 34.67 -0.55
CA ASN A 76 42.72 34.66 0.91
C ASN A 76 41.68 33.69 1.49
N LEU A 77 42.16 32.66 2.17
CA LEU A 77 41.37 31.56 2.74
C LEU A 77 40.46 31.94 3.93
N ASN A 78 40.34 33.22 4.27
CA ASN A 78 39.52 33.69 5.39
C ASN A 78 38.69 34.89 4.93
N GLU A 79 37.37 34.73 4.97
CA GLU A 79 36.31 35.70 4.61
C GLU A 79 35.98 35.83 3.11
N VAL A 80 35.28 34.82 2.60
CA VAL A 80 34.52 34.90 1.33
C VAL A 80 33.27 35.75 1.58
N ASN A 81 33.20 36.93 0.98
CA ASN A 81 31.97 37.71 0.90
C ASN A 81 30.94 37.01 0.00
N GLU A 82 29.66 37.25 0.29
CA GLU A 82 28.52 36.39 -0.04
C GLU A 82 28.21 36.26 -1.55
N CYS A 83 28.73 35.22 -2.21
CA CYS A 83 28.06 34.68 -3.41
C CYS A 83 27.08 33.58 -2.99
N GLN A 84 25.79 33.77 -3.28
CA GLN A 84 24.75 32.78 -2.96
C GLN A 84 24.92 31.52 -3.86
N PRO A 85 24.94 30.31 -3.29
CA PRO A 85 24.94 29.09 -4.09
C PRO A 85 23.67 29.00 -4.93
N THR A 86 23.81 28.48 -6.14
CA THR A 86 22.69 28.26 -7.06
C THR A 86 22.17 26.82 -7.00
N VAL A 87 22.99 25.89 -6.51
CA VAL A 87 22.66 24.47 -6.41
C VAL A 87 23.06 23.92 -5.04
N ALA A 88 22.18 23.11 -4.42
CA ALA A 88 22.49 22.32 -3.24
C ALA A 88 22.12 20.85 -3.44
N VAL A 89 23.02 19.94 -3.06
CA VAL A 89 22.87 18.49 -3.22
C VAL A 89 22.92 17.81 -1.86
N LEU A 90 21.90 17.01 -1.55
CA LEU A 90 21.79 16.22 -0.34
C LEU A 90 21.60 14.74 -0.69
N THR A 91 22.27 13.82 0.01
CA THR A 91 21.89 12.41 -0.09
C THR A 91 20.58 12.18 0.65
N THR A 92 19.75 11.24 0.17
CA THR A 92 18.48 10.93 0.84
C THR A 92 18.69 10.34 2.23
N ASP A 93 19.82 9.67 2.47
CA ASP A 93 20.18 9.11 3.78
C ASP A 93 20.47 10.20 4.82
N CYS A 94 21.03 11.35 4.39
CA CYS A 94 21.26 12.49 5.27
C CYS A 94 19.94 13.12 5.76
N LEU A 95 18.87 13.05 4.96
CA LEU A 95 17.54 13.54 5.35
C LEU A 95 16.87 12.63 6.38
N ARG A 96 17.09 11.31 6.28
CA ARG A 96 16.59 10.33 7.25
C ARG A 96 17.26 10.47 8.62
N SER A 97 18.50 10.96 8.65
CA SER A 97 19.32 11.08 9.86
C SER A 97 19.33 12.48 10.49
N SER A 98 19.12 13.56 9.71
CA SER A 98 19.09 14.92 10.23
C SER A 98 18.31 15.88 9.33
N SER A 99 17.10 16.26 9.75
CA SER A 99 16.26 17.25 9.06
C SER A 99 16.87 18.66 9.04
N ASN A 100 17.81 18.95 9.95
CA ASN A 100 18.55 20.23 9.98
C ASN A 100 19.41 20.44 8.73
N ASN A 101 19.83 19.37 8.06
CA ASN A 101 20.61 19.46 6.82
C ASN A 101 19.76 19.99 5.65
N LEU A 102 18.46 19.65 5.61
CA LEU A 102 17.52 20.19 4.64
C LEU A 102 17.33 21.70 4.83
N LYS A 103 17.08 22.11 6.08
CA LYS A 103 16.94 23.53 6.44
C LYS A 103 18.22 24.31 6.10
N SER A 104 19.38 23.72 6.37
CA SER A 104 20.68 24.31 6.03
C SER A 104 20.87 24.46 4.53
N ALA A 105 20.50 23.44 3.73
CA ALA A 105 20.59 23.51 2.28
C ALA A 105 19.70 24.61 1.69
N LEU A 106 18.46 24.73 2.15
CA LEU A 106 17.51 25.75 1.69
C LEU A 106 17.96 27.16 2.10
N ASN A 107 18.40 27.35 3.35
CA ASN A 107 18.95 28.63 3.80
C ASN A 107 20.20 29.04 3.00
N LEU A 108 21.06 28.07 2.65
CA LEU A 108 22.22 28.34 1.81
C LEU A 108 21.80 28.85 0.43
N LEU A 109 20.72 28.33 -0.15
CA LEU A 109 20.16 28.81 -1.42
C LEU A 109 19.39 30.14 -1.30
N GLY A 110 19.42 30.81 -0.14
CA GLY A 110 18.66 32.04 0.10
C GLY A 110 17.15 31.80 0.28
N ILE A 111 16.72 30.54 0.42
CA ILE A 111 15.32 30.17 0.65
C ILE A 111 15.07 30.17 2.15
N GLN A 112 14.44 31.22 2.67
CA GLN A 112 14.11 31.32 4.08
C GLN A 112 13.17 30.19 4.52
N CYS A 113 13.64 29.38 5.45
CA CYS A 113 12.83 28.35 6.10
C CYS A 113 12.30 28.86 7.44
N VAL A 114 10.99 29.14 7.51
CA VAL A 114 10.33 29.51 8.76
C VAL A 114 10.09 28.24 9.59
N SER A 115 10.68 28.18 10.78
CA SER A 115 10.32 27.15 11.75
C SER A 115 8.93 27.48 12.30
N ILE A 116 7.98 26.55 12.19
CA ILE A 116 6.67 26.69 12.83
C ILE A 116 6.89 26.54 14.34
N VAL A 117 7.17 27.67 15.00
CA VAL A 117 7.04 27.80 16.45
C VAL A 117 5.58 28.15 16.70
N ASN A 118 4.90 27.33 17.49
CA ASN A 118 3.53 27.60 17.94
C ASN A 118 3.41 29.04 18.47
N GLY A 119 2.71 29.93 17.75
CA GLY A 119 2.25 31.18 18.32
C GLY A 119 2.20 32.38 17.38
N ARG A 120 0.97 32.90 17.23
CA ARG A 120 0.55 34.22 16.73
C ARG A 120 0.47 34.41 15.21
N LYS A 121 -0.78 34.51 14.76
CA LYS A 121 -1.21 35.10 13.50
C LYS A 121 -0.86 36.58 13.51
N ASP A 122 0.13 37.00 12.74
CA ASP A 122 0.17 38.36 12.24
C ASP A 122 -0.42 38.42 10.83
N LYS A 123 -1.30 39.41 10.65
CA LYS A 123 -2.08 39.63 9.44
C LYS A 123 -1.19 40.24 8.37
N GLY A 124 -1.11 39.56 7.22
CA GLY A 124 -0.85 40.24 5.95
C GLY A 124 0.48 39.93 5.29
N GLU A 125 0.76 38.66 4.98
CA GLU A 125 1.68 38.31 3.89
C GLU A 125 1.09 37.18 3.05
N ARG A 126 1.10 37.34 1.72
CA ARG A 126 0.72 36.32 0.75
C ARG A 126 1.77 35.20 0.80
N LEU A 127 1.47 34.14 1.54
CA LEU A 127 2.30 32.94 1.62
C LEU A 127 2.25 32.16 0.29
N LEU A 128 3.42 31.98 -0.33
CA LEU A 128 3.70 30.97 -1.35
C LEU A 128 3.47 29.55 -0.77
N PRO A 129 3.19 28.53 -1.61
CA PRO A 129 2.73 27.22 -1.12
C PRO A 129 3.84 26.53 -0.30
N THR A 130 3.63 26.48 1.01
CA THR A 130 4.50 25.78 1.96
C THR A 130 4.30 24.28 1.87
N ALA A 131 5.38 23.53 1.62
CA ALA A 131 5.38 22.07 1.75
C ALA A 131 5.24 21.71 3.23
N HIS A 132 4.02 21.40 3.67
CA HIS A 132 3.75 20.93 5.02
C HIS A 132 4.30 19.52 5.19
N VAL A 133 5.20 19.33 6.17
CA VAL A 133 5.49 17.99 6.69
C VAL A 133 4.29 17.60 7.57
N PRO A 134 3.53 16.55 7.24
CA PRO A 134 2.37 16.13 8.03
C PRO A 134 2.81 15.79 9.46
N SER A 135 2.12 16.34 10.46
CA SER A 135 2.40 16.00 11.85
C SER A 135 1.79 14.64 12.21
N GLU A 136 2.36 13.94 13.22
CA GLU A 136 2.00 12.57 13.62
C GLU A 136 0.54 12.38 14.13
N ASN A 137 -0.26 13.45 14.21
CA ASN A 137 -1.64 13.40 14.69
C ASN A 137 -2.67 14.05 13.75
N ILE A 138 -2.26 14.57 12.58
CA ILE A 138 -3.21 15.20 11.65
C ILE A 138 -3.64 14.18 10.59
N LEU A 139 -4.95 14.00 10.48
CA LEU A 139 -5.62 13.18 9.50
C LEU A 139 -6.29 14.08 8.47
N TYR A 140 -5.87 14.00 7.21
CA TYR A 140 -6.42 14.80 6.12
C TYR A 140 -7.55 14.05 5.45
N SER A 141 -8.74 14.66 5.41
CA SER A 141 -9.91 14.08 4.75
C SER A 141 -10.23 14.78 3.44
N PHE A 142 -10.65 14.00 2.45
CA PHE A 142 -11.15 14.51 1.18
C PHE A 142 -12.25 13.59 0.64
N SER A 143 -13.25 14.20 0.01
CA SER A 143 -14.27 13.49 -0.75
C SER A 143 -14.69 14.33 -1.94
N THR A 144 -14.97 13.68 -3.06
CA THR A 144 -15.61 14.31 -4.22
C THR A 144 -17.12 14.48 -4.01
N ASP A 145 -17.69 13.84 -3.00
CA ASP A 145 -19.12 13.87 -2.69
C ASP A 145 -19.37 14.70 -1.43
N SER A 146 -19.96 15.87 -1.63
CA SER A 146 -20.31 16.80 -0.55
C SER A 146 -21.26 16.20 0.49
N SER A 147 -22.03 15.15 0.15
CA SER A 147 -22.91 14.46 1.11
C SER A 147 -22.11 13.77 2.22
N LYS A 148 -20.85 13.41 1.95
CA LYS A 148 -19.98 12.70 2.89
C LYS A 148 -19.37 13.61 3.96
N LEU A 149 -19.50 14.93 3.83
CA LEU A 149 -18.99 15.90 4.81
C LEU A 149 -19.56 15.68 6.21
N LYS A 150 -20.84 15.28 6.29
CA LYS A 150 -21.50 14.96 7.57
C LYS A 150 -20.81 13.85 8.35
N ILE A 151 -20.15 12.92 7.64
CA ILE A 151 -19.41 11.82 8.26
C ILE A 151 -18.09 12.35 8.82
N VAL A 152 -17.43 13.29 8.13
CA VAL A 152 -16.24 13.96 8.63
C VAL A 152 -16.56 14.75 9.89
N GLU A 153 -17.63 15.54 9.89
CA GLU A 153 -18.12 16.28 11.06
C GLU A 153 -18.40 15.33 12.23
N PHE A 154 -19.11 14.22 11.98
CA PHE A 154 -19.37 13.19 12.98
C PHE A 154 -18.08 12.61 13.60
N LEU A 155 -17.09 12.27 12.76
CA LEU A 155 -15.83 11.70 13.23
C LEU A 155 -15.01 12.72 14.04
N THR A 156 -14.97 13.97 13.58
CA THR A 156 -14.32 15.08 14.31
C THR A 156 -14.97 15.28 15.67
N ASP A 157 -16.30 15.31 15.74
CA ASP A 157 -17.05 15.43 16.98
C ASP A 157 -16.79 14.28 17.95
N GLU A 158 -16.76 13.03 17.47
CA GLU A 158 -16.45 11.87 18.34
C GLU A 158 -14.99 11.93 18.84
N CYS A 159 -14.04 12.40 18.02
CA CYS A 159 -12.65 12.57 18.46
C CYS A 159 -12.53 13.63 19.57
N VAL A 160 -13.19 14.79 19.40
CA VAL A 160 -13.22 15.86 20.40
C VAL A 160 -13.91 15.40 21.68
N LYS A 161 -15.10 14.79 21.58
CA LYS A 161 -15.88 14.32 22.75
C LYS A 161 -15.11 13.32 23.61
N ARG A 162 -14.28 12.48 22.99
CA ARG A 162 -13.51 11.44 23.68
C ARG A 162 -12.07 11.84 23.98
N ASN A 163 -11.69 13.08 23.69
CA ASN A 163 -10.35 13.63 23.90
C ASN A 163 -9.25 12.78 23.22
N TYR A 164 -9.52 12.34 21.98
CA TYR A 164 -8.54 11.67 21.14
C TYR A 164 -7.49 12.66 20.62
N LYS A 165 -6.28 12.16 20.33
CA LYS A 165 -5.16 13.00 19.88
C LYS A 165 -5.25 13.34 18.40
N GLU A 166 -5.94 12.50 17.63
CA GLU A 166 -6.12 12.63 16.20
C GLU A 166 -6.99 13.85 15.86
N GLU A 167 -6.48 14.77 15.04
CA GLU A 167 -7.19 15.93 14.50
C GLU A 167 -7.54 15.67 13.02
N ILE A 168 -8.82 15.74 12.67
CA ILE A 168 -9.28 15.53 11.29
C ILE A 168 -9.45 16.88 10.59
N VAL A 169 -8.65 17.11 9.56
CA VAL A 169 -8.69 18.33 8.72
C VAL A 169 -9.37 17.99 7.40
N HIS A 170 -10.49 18.65 7.10
CA HIS A 170 -11.15 18.50 5.81
C HIS A 170 -10.58 19.45 4.75
N CYS A 171 -10.19 18.88 3.62
CA CYS A 171 -9.77 19.63 2.44
C CYS A 171 -10.87 19.57 1.38
N SER A 172 -11.34 20.72 0.92
CA SER A 172 -12.34 20.82 -0.16
C SER A 172 -11.75 20.69 -1.56
N ASN A 173 -10.42 20.80 -1.70
CA ASN A 173 -9.72 20.70 -2.97
C ASN A 173 -8.45 19.84 -2.83
N VAL A 174 -8.21 18.98 -3.82
CA VAL A 174 -7.01 18.15 -3.92
C VAL A 174 -5.72 18.99 -3.89
N SER A 175 -5.74 20.22 -4.41
CA SER A 175 -4.57 21.12 -4.37
C SER A 175 -4.15 21.55 -2.96
N HIS A 176 -5.04 21.43 -1.97
CA HIS A 176 -4.76 21.75 -0.56
C HIS A 176 -4.35 20.51 0.24
N LEU A 177 -4.35 19.33 -0.37
CA LEU A 177 -3.96 18.11 0.29
C LEU A 177 -2.43 17.99 0.34
N PRO A 178 -1.88 17.45 1.43
CA PRO A 178 -0.45 17.23 1.58
C PRO A 178 0.08 16.19 0.59
N ALA A 179 1.38 16.27 0.32
CA ALA A 179 2.12 15.25 -0.40
C ALA A 179 2.30 13.98 0.47
N GLY A 180 2.27 12.81 -0.17
CA GLY A 180 2.45 11.50 0.47
C GLY A 180 1.50 10.47 -0.10
N PHE A 181 0.21 10.79 -0.12
CA PHE A 181 -0.81 10.02 -0.84
C PHE A 181 -1.04 10.60 -2.23
N ASN A 182 -1.06 9.74 -3.26
CA ASN A 182 -1.38 10.19 -4.62
C ASN A 182 -2.90 10.29 -4.81
N TRP A 183 -3.48 11.39 -4.34
CA TRP A 183 -4.93 11.66 -4.40
C TRP A 183 -5.49 11.61 -5.82
N THR A 184 -4.78 12.18 -6.79
CA THR A 184 -5.23 12.18 -8.20
C THR A 184 -5.30 10.75 -8.73
N ASP A 185 -4.26 9.96 -8.51
CA ASP A 185 -4.19 8.56 -8.96
C ASP A 185 -5.22 7.68 -8.23
N TYR A 186 -5.53 7.97 -6.96
CA TYR A 186 -6.62 7.31 -6.23
C TYR A 186 -7.97 7.51 -6.94
N PHE A 187 -8.39 8.78 -7.12
CA PHE A 187 -9.73 9.08 -7.61
C PHE A 187 -9.88 8.83 -9.12
N SER A 188 -8.81 8.90 -9.91
CA SER A 188 -8.85 8.52 -11.33
C SER A 188 -9.05 7.02 -11.54
N ASN A 189 -8.66 6.19 -10.57
CA ASN A 189 -8.77 4.73 -10.62
C ASN A 189 -9.81 4.18 -9.61
N LEU A 190 -10.70 5.03 -9.10
CA LEU A 190 -11.78 4.64 -8.19
C LEU A 190 -13.09 4.48 -8.97
N HIS A 191 -13.58 3.25 -9.05
CA HIS A 191 -14.76 2.87 -9.85
C HIS A 191 -15.97 2.49 -9.01
N THR A 192 -16.06 3.00 -7.78
CA THR A 192 -17.10 2.66 -6.80
C THR A 192 -18.24 3.68 -6.78
N GLU A 193 -19.44 3.30 -6.36
CA GLU A 193 -20.51 4.21 -6.00
C GLU A 193 -20.37 4.70 -4.56
N HIS A 194 -19.93 3.83 -3.63
CA HIS A 194 -19.88 4.13 -2.20
C HIS A 194 -18.50 3.92 -1.59
N LEU A 195 -17.89 2.75 -1.75
CA LEU A 195 -16.65 2.39 -1.05
C LEU A 195 -15.50 3.32 -1.40
N GLY A 196 -14.81 3.85 -0.39
CA GLY A 196 -13.65 4.73 -0.59
C GLY A 196 -13.97 6.12 -1.14
N ARG A 197 -15.24 6.52 -1.23
CA ARG A 197 -15.63 7.87 -1.67
C ARG A 197 -15.33 8.96 -0.65
N LEU A 198 -15.11 8.60 0.62
CA LEU A 198 -14.56 9.48 1.64
C LEU A 198 -13.23 8.91 2.13
N VAL A 199 -12.12 9.57 1.78
CA VAL A 199 -10.78 9.16 2.19
C VAL A 199 -10.30 10.02 3.33
N ILE A 200 -9.76 9.39 4.37
CA ILE A 200 -8.98 10.02 5.43
C ILE A 200 -7.58 9.43 5.38
N TRP A 201 -6.58 10.28 5.17
CA TRP A 201 -5.19 9.88 5.09
C TRP A 201 -4.35 10.52 6.19
N ALA A 202 -3.42 9.77 6.75
CA ALA A 202 -2.36 10.29 7.60
C ALA A 202 -1.01 9.74 7.15
N TYR A 203 0.04 10.56 7.20
CA TYR A 203 1.39 10.06 6.92
C TYR A 203 1.80 8.96 7.92
N SER A 204 1.50 9.16 9.20
CA SER A 204 1.68 8.15 10.24
C SER A 204 0.51 8.16 11.19
N ILE A 205 0.03 6.97 11.57
CA ILE A 205 -1.02 6.77 12.56
C ILE A 205 -0.69 5.51 13.39
N PRO A 206 -1.17 5.34 14.63
CA PRO A 206 -0.98 4.07 15.33
C PRO A 206 -1.56 2.88 14.56
N SER A 207 -2.82 2.96 14.15
CA SER A 207 -3.49 1.94 13.34
C SER A 207 -4.79 2.49 12.78
N SER A 208 -4.97 2.41 11.46
CA SER A 208 -6.25 2.71 10.79
C SER A 208 -7.38 1.79 11.30
N TRP A 209 -7.06 0.54 11.61
CA TRP A 209 -8.00 -0.44 12.17
C TRP A 209 -8.50 0.01 13.54
N GLU A 210 -7.59 0.28 14.49
CA GLU A 210 -7.98 0.75 15.82
C GLU A 210 -8.66 2.10 15.79
N PHE A 211 -8.23 3.00 14.91
CA PHE A 211 -8.92 4.28 14.71
C PHE A 211 -10.38 4.03 14.34
N CYS A 212 -10.64 3.25 13.28
CA CYS A 212 -12.00 2.97 12.84
C CYS A 212 -12.85 2.18 13.83
N GLN A 213 -12.25 1.22 14.56
CA GLN A 213 -12.96 0.43 15.55
C GLN A 213 -13.62 1.28 16.66
N ARG A 214 -13.02 2.42 17.04
CA ARG A 214 -13.52 3.29 18.13
C ARG A 214 -14.93 3.81 17.90
N PHE A 215 -15.35 3.91 16.64
CA PHE A 215 -16.63 4.47 16.22
C PHE A 215 -17.42 3.54 15.30
N PHE A 216 -16.97 2.29 15.08
CA PHE A 216 -17.54 1.35 14.10
C PHE A 216 -19.06 1.25 14.14
N GLU A 217 -19.66 1.01 15.31
CA GLU A 217 -21.12 0.84 15.46
C GLU A 217 -21.92 2.12 15.24
N LYS A 218 -21.25 3.27 15.16
CA LYS A 218 -21.85 4.59 14.91
C LYS A 218 -21.54 5.13 13.52
N ILE A 219 -20.71 4.44 12.72
CA ILE A 219 -20.44 4.87 11.35
C ILE A 219 -21.75 4.78 10.56
N PRO A 220 -22.18 5.85 9.88
CA PRO A 220 -23.40 5.79 9.09
C PRO A 220 -23.31 4.75 7.96
N PRO A 221 -24.42 4.06 7.63
CA PRO A 221 -24.49 3.19 6.47
C PRO A 221 -24.08 3.91 5.18
N ASN A 222 -23.42 3.21 4.27
CA ASN A 222 -22.89 3.74 3.01
C ASN A 222 -21.99 4.98 3.21
N SER A 223 -21.27 5.05 4.34
CA SER A 223 -20.36 6.18 4.63
C SER A 223 -19.30 6.40 3.55
N GLY A 224 -18.89 5.33 2.87
CA GLY A 224 -17.76 5.38 1.94
C GLY A 224 -16.43 5.66 2.62
N LEU A 225 -16.37 5.56 3.95
CA LEU A 225 -15.19 5.85 4.76
C LEU A 225 -14.08 4.85 4.43
N LEU A 226 -12.91 5.38 4.08
CA LEU A 226 -11.64 4.67 3.97
C LEU A 226 -10.57 5.48 4.69
N VAL A 227 -9.90 4.86 5.64
CA VAL A 227 -8.78 5.44 6.38
C VAL A 227 -7.51 4.74 5.95
N CYS A 228 -6.53 5.48 5.43
CA CYS A 228 -5.25 4.93 4.97
C CYS A 228 -4.05 5.70 5.54
N SER A 229 -2.88 5.07 5.47
CA SER A 229 -1.64 5.68 5.96
C SER A 229 -0.40 5.12 5.28
N ASP A 230 0.66 5.93 5.19
CA ASP A 230 1.97 5.47 4.73
C ASP A 230 2.71 4.64 5.78
N ILE A 231 2.49 4.93 7.07
CA ILE A 231 3.12 4.24 8.20
C ILE A 231 2.09 3.95 9.28
N GLN A 232 2.06 2.70 9.78
CA GLN A 232 1.37 2.39 11.04
C GLN A 232 2.37 1.96 12.11
N THR A 233 2.41 2.70 13.23
CA THR A 233 3.36 2.42 14.32
C THR A 233 2.92 1.27 15.23
N ASN A 234 1.62 0.93 15.22
CA ASN A 234 1.02 -0.17 15.97
C ASN A 234 -0.03 -0.92 15.14
N GLY A 235 0.35 -1.29 13.90
CA GLY A 235 -0.52 -2.04 13.00
C GLY A 235 -0.99 -3.37 13.61
N LYS A 236 -2.23 -3.74 13.30
CA LYS A 236 -2.92 -4.89 13.91
C LYS A 236 -3.04 -6.05 12.92
N GLY A 237 -2.79 -7.25 13.40
CA GLY A 237 -3.10 -8.52 12.74
C GLY A 237 -4.21 -9.27 13.49
N ARG A 238 -4.54 -10.50 13.06
CA ARG A 238 -5.59 -11.31 13.70
C ARG A 238 -5.15 -11.71 15.12
N GLY A 239 -6.08 -11.66 16.07
CA GLY A 239 -5.78 -11.89 17.49
C GLY A 239 -4.82 -10.83 18.03
N GLU A 240 -3.81 -11.26 18.79
CA GLU A 240 -2.78 -10.36 19.36
C GLU A 240 -1.59 -10.10 18.41
N ASN A 241 -1.66 -10.60 17.17
CA ASN A 241 -0.58 -10.42 16.20
C ASN A 241 -0.45 -8.95 15.78
N LYS A 242 0.78 -8.52 15.52
CA LYS A 242 1.09 -7.20 14.97
C LYS A 242 1.30 -7.29 13.47
N TRP A 243 0.86 -6.25 12.77
CA TRP A 243 1.14 -6.06 11.35
C TRP A 243 2.13 -4.91 11.19
N ILE A 244 3.30 -5.18 10.61
CA ILE A 244 4.35 -4.18 10.42
C ILE A 244 4.03 -3.39 9.14
N SER A 245 3.92 -2.07 9.27
CA SER A 245 3.53 -1.16 8.18
C SER A 245 4.58 -0.08 7.94
N PRO A 246 5.71 -0.39 7.28
CA PRO A 246 6.68 0.60 6.88
C PRO A 246 6.18 1.38 5.64
N VAL A 247 6.88 2.47 5.31
CA VAL A 247 6.64 3.25 4.08
C VAL A 247 6.64 2.32 2.86
N GLY A 248 5.67 2.52 1.96
CA GLY A 248 5.51 1.73 0.75
C GLY A 248 4.50 0.59 0.88
N GLN A 249 3.93 0.38 2.06
CA GLN A 249 2.79 -0.52 2.23
C GLN A 249 1.47 0.20 1.90
N ALA A 250 0.53 -0.50 1.27
CA ALA A 250 -0.86 -0.07 1.21
C ALA A 250 -1.58 -0.56 2.47
N ALA A 251 -1.56 0.25 3.53
CA ALA A 251 -2.25 -0.01 4.79
C ALA A 251 -3.51 0.86 4.89
N PHE A 252 -4.67 0.22 4.97
CA PHE A 252 -5.95 0.92 4.98
C PHE A 252 -7.05 0.11 5.66
N THR A 253 -8.06 0.80 6.16
CA THR A 253 -9.28 0.22 6.71
C THR A 253 -10.48 0.94 6.12
N PHE A 254 -11.51 0.21 5.67
CA PHE A 254 -12.72 0.81 5.12
C PHE A 254 -13.99 0.23 5.73
N HIS A 255 -15.05 1.03 5.66
CA HIS A 255 -16.38 0.66 6.10
C HIS A 255 -17.22 0.19 4.91
N LEU A 256 -17.93 -0.93 5.08
CA LEU A 256 -18.83 -1.48 4.08
C LEU A 256 -20.17 -1.80 4.71
N THR A 257 -21.23 -1.38 4.04
CA THR A 257 -22.62 -1.70 4.39
C THR A 257 -23.12 -2.83 3.52
N LEU A 258 -23.64 -3.87 4.16
CA LEU A 258 -24.35 -4.97 3.51
C LEU A 258 -25.82 -4.90 3.93
N SER A 259 -26.70 -4.52 3.01
CA SER A 259 -28.12 -4.41 3.27
C SER A 259 -28.96 -4.86 2.08
N ASN A 260 -30.26 -5.08 2.29
CA ASN A 260 -31.27 -5.31 1.25
C ASN A 260 -31.11 -6.61 0.45
N PHE A 261 -30.46 -7.63 1.00
CA PHE A 261 -30.46 -8.95 0.38
C PHE A 261 -31.83 -9.59 0.63
N ILE A 262 -32.60 -9.84 -0.44
CA ILE A 262 -33.94 -10.45 -0.33
C ILE A 262 -33.85 -11.96 0.00
N ASP A 263 -32.64 -12.52 0.05
CA ASP A 263 -32.39 -13.97 0.11
C ASP A 263 -32.26 -14.51 1.55
N ARG A 264 -32.68 -15.76 1.76
CA ARG A 264 -32.49 -16.55 3.00
C ARG A 264 -31.01 -16.86 3.29
N MET A 265 -30.11 -16.50 2.37
CA MET A 265 -28.67 -16.73 2.44
C MET A 265 -27.88 -15.51 2.97
N PHE A 266 -28.52 -14.50 3.56
CA PHE A 266 -27.84 -13.31 4.11
C PHE A 266 -26.58 -13.64 4.93
N MET A 267 -26.70 -14.62 5.83
CA MET A 267 -25.58 -15.04 6.69
C MET A 267 -24.41 -15.65 5.92
N ASN A 268 -24.65 -16.28 4.77
CA ASN A 268 -23.60 -16.82 3.91
C ASN A 268 -22.76 -15.68 3.33
N TYR A 269 -23.38 -14.57 2.94
CA TYR A 269 -22.64 -13.38 2.51
C TYR A 269 -21.81 -12.78 3.64
N VAL A 270 -22.37 -12.76 4.86
CA VAL A 270 -21.68 -12.27 6.05
C VAL A 270 -20.41 -13.08 6.34
N THR A 271 -20.50 -14.41 6.36
CA THR A 271 -19.34 -15.28 6.64
C THR A 271 -18.33 -15.28 5.50
N CYS A 272 -18.78 -15.11 4.26
CA CYS A 272 -17.93 -15.09 3.07
C CYS A 272 -17.24 -13.74 2.81
N MET A 273 -17.55 -12.67 3.56
CA MET A 273 -16.98 -11.34 3.35
C MET A 273 -15.45 -11.34 3.30
N GLN A 274 -14.79 -12.14 4.16
CA GLN A 274 -13.33 -12.29 4.18
C GLN A 274 -12.75 -12.90 2.90
N HIS A 275 -13.49 -13.79 2.24
CA HIS A 275 -13.11 -14.42 0.98
C HIS A 275 -13.22 -13.42 -0.17
N ILE A 276 -14.29 -12.63 -0.17
CA ILE A 276 -14.55 -11.63 -1.21
C ILE A 276 -13.44 -10.58 -1.23
N ILE A 277 -13.09 -10.00 -0.07
CA ILE A 277 -11.99 -9.02 -0.02
C ILE A 277 -10.63 -9.64 -0.37
N ALA A 278 -10.35 -10.88 0.04
CA ALA A 278 -9.11 -11.56 -0.35
C ALA A 278 -9.03 -11.74 -1.89
N LEU A 279 -10.13 -12.14 -2.51
CA LEU A 279 -10.25 -12.20 -3.97
C LEU A 279 -10.06 -10.81 -4.61
N SER A 280 -10.67 -9.75 -4.06
CA SER A 280 -10.51 -8.38 -4.57
C SER A 280 -9.06 -7.90 -4.52
N ILE A 281 -8.29 -8.27 -3.48
CA ILE A 281 -6.85 -7.99 -3.39
C ILE A 281 -6.09 -8.70 -4.52
N VAL A 282 -6.36 -9.99 -4.74
CA VAL A 282 -5.72 -10.76 -5.83
C VAL A 282 -6.06 -10.15 -7.19
N LEU A 283 -7.33 -9.81 -7.45
CA LEU A 283 -7.76 -9.17 -8.69
C LEU A 283 -7.08 -7.82 -8.91
N ALA A 284 -6.99 -6.97 -7.89
CA ALA A 284 -6.29 -5.69 -7.98
C ALA A 284 -4.79 -5.87 -8.29
N CYS A 285 -4.12 -6.83 -7.65
CA CYS A 285 -2.71 -7.12 -7.95
C CYS A 285 -2.52 -7.63 -9.38
N ARG A 286 -3.39 -8.54 -9.84
CA ARG A 286 -3.33 -9.08 -11.21
C ARG A 286 -3.73 -8.06 -12.27
N HIS A 287 -4.60 -7.11 -11.95
CA HIS A 287 -4.87 -5.96 -12.80
C HIS A 287 -3.58 -5.17 -13.05
N LEU A 288 -2.83 -4.83 -12.00
CA LEU A 288 -1.56 -4.11 -12.14
C LEU A 288 -0.52 -4.92 -12.92
N ILE A 289 -0.48 -6.25 -12.76
CA ILE A 289 0.36 -7.13 -13.58
C ILE A 289 -0.08 -7.06 -15.05
N ALA A 290 -1.37 -7.16 -15.34
CA ALA A 290 -1.89 -7.10 -16.71
C ALA A 290 -1.59 -5.76 -17.38
N GLU A 291 -1.70 -4.63 -16.65
CA GLU A 291 -1.28 -3.31 -17.14
C GLU A 291 0.22 -3.26 -17.40
N HIS A 292 1.02 -3.78 -16.46
CA HIS A 292 2.48 -3.76 -16.57
C HIS A 292 3.00 -4.59 -17.74
N LEU A 293 2.30 -5.68 -18.08
CA LEU A 293 2.57 -6.52 -19.23
C LEU A 293 1.89 -6.04 -20.52
N GLU A 294 1.26 -4.87 -20.50
CA GLU A 294 0.53 -4.27 -21.62
C GLU A 294 -0.58 -5.18 -22.19
N LYS A 295 -1.09 -6.12 -21.39
CA LYS A 295 -2.22 -6.99 -21.74
C LYS A 295 -3.56 -6.28 -21.64
N ILE A 296 -3.62 -5.23 -20.85
CA ILE A 296 -4.69 -4.24 -20.81
C ILE A 296 -4.05 -2.86 -21.00
N SER A 297 -4.64 -2.05 -21.86
CA SER A 297 -4.15 -0.70 -22.14
C SER A 297 -4.70 0.31 -21.14
N CYS A 298 -4.07 1.48 -21.03
CA CYS A 298 -4.60 2.59 -20.25
C CYS A 298 -5.96 3.14 -20.73
N GLU A 299 -6.38 2.79 -21.96
CA GLU A 299 -7.67 3.15 -22.53
C GLU A 299 -8.76 2.10 -22.23
N THR A 300 -8.36 0.92 -21.75
CA THR A 300 -9.30 -0.16 -21.41
C THR A 300 -10.15 0.28 -20.23
N LYS A 301 -11.48 0.30 -20.40
CA LYS A 301 -12.38 0.67 -19.31
C LYS A 301 -12.39 -0.42 -18.25
N PHE A 302 -12.44 -0.01 -16.98
CA PHE A 302 -12.53 -0.93 -15.85
C PHE A 302 -13.70 -1.92 -15.97
N SER A 303 -14.84 -1.49 -16.54
CA SER A 303 -16.02 -2.33 -16.79
C SER A 303 -15.74 -3.51 -17.73
N ASP A 304 -14.79 -3.36 -18.64
CA ASP A 304 -14.56 -4.30 -19.74
C ASP A 304 -13.56 -5.39 -19.33
N ILE A 305 -12.83 -5.18 -18.23
CA ILE A 305 -11.88 -6.14 -17.67
C ILE A 305 -12.65 -7.13 -16.80
N SER A 306 -12.87 -8.36 -17.26
CA SER A 306 -13.59 -9.38 -16.49
C SER A 306 -12.73 -9.96 -15.35
N GLU A 307 -13.39 -10.38 -14.26
CA GLU A 307 -12.71 -11.08 -13.14
C GLU A 307 -12.16 -12.42 -13.60
N GLU A 308 -12.86 -13.11 -14.51
CA GLU A 308 -12.41 -14.35 -15.13
C GLU A 308 -11.10 -14.20 -15.91
N PHE A 309 -10.93 -13.09 -16.64
CA PHE A 309 -9.67 -12.80 -17.31
C PHE A 309 -8.52 -12.67 -16.31
N LEU A 310 -8.72 -11.96 -15.20
CA LEU A 310 -7.69 -11.77 -14.17
C LEU A 310 -7.40 -13.05 -13.38
N VAL A 311 -8.43 -13.85 -13.07
CA VAL A 311 -8.26 -15.16 -12.42
C VAL A 311 -7.48 -16.12 -13.33
N ASN A 312 -7.63 -16.01 -14.65
CA ASN A 312 -6.90 -16.83 -15.63
C ASN A 312 -5.62 -16.17 -16.18
N LEU A 313 -5.21 -15.01 -15.63
CA LEU A 313 -4.09 -14.25 -16.16
C LEU A 313 -2.81 -15.09 -16.11
N GLN A 314 -2.29 -15.43 -17.29
CA GLN A 314 -1.01 -16.12 -17.43
C GLN A 314 0.12 -15.09 -17.49
N TYR A 315 1.15 -15.28 -16.68
CA TYR A 315 2.37 -14.45 -16.69
C TYR A 315 3.53 -15.26 -16.10
N ASN A 316 4.76 -14.85 -16.43
CA ASN A 316 5.98 -15.51 -15.97
C ASN A 316 6.29 -15.15 -14.52
N GLY A 317 7.02 -16.00 -13.80
CA GLY A 317 7.44 -15.73 -12.43
C GLY A 317 6.38 -16.02 -11.37
N PRO A 318 6.56 -15.49 -10.15
CA PRO A 318 5.79 -15.90 -8.98
C PRO A 318 4.28 -15.61 -9.07
N LYS A 319 3.48 -16.56 -8.59
CA LYS A 319 2.02 -16.47 -8.56
C LYS A 319 1.54 -15.80 -7.27
N ILE A 320 0.50 -14.98 -7.39
CA ILE A 320 -0.22 -14.40 -6.25
C ILE A 320 -1.45 -15.27 -5.99
N LEU A 321 -1.46 -15.95 -4.84
CA LEU A 321 -2.51 -16.89 -4.44
C LEU A 321 -2.94 -16.67 -2.99
N VAL A 322 -4.15 -17.12 -2.66
CA VAL A 322 -4.77 -17.02 -1.36
C VAL A 322 -4.46 -18.26 -0.52
N LYS A 323 -4.05 -18.03 0.74
CA LYS A 323 -4.13 -19.00 1.81
C LYS A 323 -5.42 -18.74 2.61
N TRP A 324 -6.25 -19.75 2.72
CA TRP A 324 -7.53 -19.67 3.43
C TRP A 324 -7.35 -19.23 4.89
N PRO A 325 -8.26 -18.36 5.39
CA PRO A 325 -9.42 -17.82 4.68
C PRO A 325 -9.17 -16.50 3.93
N ASN A 326 -8.07 -15.80 4.23
CA ASN A 326 -7.93 -14.40 3.79
C ASN A 326 -6.49 -13.86 3.77
N ASP A 327 -5.47 -14.73 3.81
CA ASP A 327 -4.08 -14.31 3.67
C ASP A 327 -3.65 -14.44 2.21
N ILE A 328 -2.89 -13.48 1.68
CA ILE A 328 -2.41 -13.53 0.30
C ILE A 328 -0.91 -13.77 0.32
N TYR A 329 -0.46 -14.79 -0.41
CA TYR A 329 0.92 -15.22 -0.52
C TYR A 329 1.42 -15.12 -1.95
N VAL A 330 2.74 -15.01 -2.05
CA VAL A 330 3.49 -15.18 -3.29
C VAL A 330 4.07 -16.58 -3.27
N VAL A 331 3.88 -17.30 -4.37
CA VAL A 331 4.38 -18.66 -4.51
C VAL A 331 5.04 -18.90 -5.86
N GLU A 332 5.90 -19.90 -5.93
CA GLU A 332 6.47 -20.43 -7.16
C GLU A 332 6.06 -21.89 -7.34
N ASP A 333 5.96 -22.32 -8.59
CA ASP A 333 5.77 -23.73 -8.93
C ASP A 333 7.01 -24.50 -8.45
N TYR A 334 6.79 -25.66 -7.83
CA TYR A 334 7.89 -26.51 -7.37
C TYR A 334 8.48 -27.28 -8.56
N ASP A 335 9.69 -26.91 -9.00
CA ASP A 335 10.47 -27.68 -9.97
C ASP A 335 11.08 -28.91 -9.28
N ASP A 336 10.39 -30.04 -9.30
CA ASP A 336 11.00 -31.33 -8.95
C ASP A 336 11.81 -31.79 -10.16
N ASN A 337 13.14 -31.80 -10.05
CA ASN A 337 14.04 -32.29 -11.09
C ASN A 337 13.86 -33.82 -11.28
N GLY A 338 12.82 -34.23 -12.00
CA GLY A 338 12.79 -35.49 -12.73
C GLY A 338 12.37 -36.77 -12.00
N GLU A 339 11.42 -36.75 -11.06
CA GLU A 339 10.77 -37.99 -10.60
C GLU A 339 9.22 -37.91 -10.64
N ASP A 340 8.67 -38.62 -11.63
CA ASP A 340 7.29 -39.12 -11.81
C ASP A 340 6.11 -38.14 -11.58
N THR A 341 5.69 -37.47 -12.66
CA THR A 341 4.73 -36.35 -12.69
C THR A 341 3.24 -36.73 -12.60
N ASN A 342 2.86 -37.94 -12.20
CA ASN A 342 1.45 -38.37 -12.24
C ASN A 342 0.77 -38.61 -10.88
N LEU A 343 1.45 -38.42 -9.75
CA LEU A 343 0.87 -38.75 -8.44
C LEU A 343 1.13 -37.75 -7.28
N LYS A 344 1.87 -36.66 -7.49
CA LYS A 344 2.07 -35.64 -6.44
C LYS A 344 1.10 -34.45 -6.65
N PRO A 345 0.33 -34.03 -5.63
CA PRO A 345 -0.49 -32.83 -5.73
C PRO A 345 0.40 -31.62 -6.02
N PHE A 346 -0.11 -30.65 -6.81
CA PHE A 346 0.57 -29.38 -7.11
C PHE A 346 1.07 -28.75 -5.80
N GLN A 347 2.38 -28.82 -5.56
CA GLN A 347 3.00 -28.27 -4.37
C GLN A 347 3.62 -26.94 -4.75
N PHE A 348 3.27 -25.90 -4.01
CA PHE A 348 3.78 -24.55 -4.21
C PHE A 348 4.92 -24.27 -3.24
N ASN A 349 6.01 -23.66 -3.70
CA ASN A 349 7.01 -23.08 -2.81
C ASN A 349 6.54 -21.68 -2.36
N ILE A 350 6.42 -21.46 -1.06
CA ILE A 350 5.93 -20.20 -0.51
C ILE A 350 7.09 -19.22 -0.35
N ILE A 351 7.09 -18.15 -1.14
CA ILE A 351 8.12 -17.11 -1.11
C ILE A 351 7.88 -16.16 0.07
N GLY A 352 6.62 -15.78 0.29
CA GLY A 352 6.30 -14.87 1.39
C GLY A 352 4.87 -14.37 1.37
N LYS A 353 4.48 -13.74 2.49
CA LYS A 353 3.17 -13.13 2.65
C LYS A 353 3.15 -11.75 1.99
N LEU A 354 2.23 -11.57 1.04
CA LEU A 354 2.03 -10.31 0.32
C LEU A 354 1.02 -9.41 1.06
N ALA A 355 -0.08 -9.99 1.55
CA ALA A 355 -1.11 -9.23 2.22
C ALA A 355 -1.83 -10.02 3.33
N GLY A 356 -2.43 -9.28 4.26
CA GLY A 356 -3.29 -9.80 5.31
C GLY A 356 -4.53 -8.94 5.48
N VAL A 357 -5.60 -9.57 5.95
CA VAL A 357 -6.93 -8.96 6.10
C VAL A 357 -7.48 -9.16 7.51
N LEU A 358 -8.15 -8.13 8.01
CA LEU A 358 -9.03 -8.14 9.18
C LEU A 358 -10.45 -7.84 8.73
N VAL A 359 -11.41 -8.62 9.22
CA VAL A 359 -12.83 -8.37 8.99
C VAL A 359 -13.53 -8.43 10.35
N ARG A 360 -14.30 -7.39 10.65
CA ARG A 360 -15.19 -7.33 11.81
C ARG A 360 -16.58 -7.00 11.31
N CYS A 361 -17.55 -7.79 11.74
CA CYS A 361 -18.96 -7.58 11.42
C CYS A 361 -19.70 -7.03 12.65
N HIS A 362 -20.61 -6.09 12.41
CA HIS A 362 -21.66 -5.71 13.34
C HIS A 362 -23.00 -6.02 12.66
N LEU A 363 -23.73 -7.01 13.17
CA LEU A 363 -25.05 -7.37 12.67
C LEU A 363 -26.07 -6.38 13.26
N VAL A 364 -26.65 -5.52 12.42
CA VAL A 364 -27.64 -4.52 12.83
C VAL A 364 -29.01 -5.18 12.97
N ASP A 365 -29.41 -5.96 11.96
CA ASP A 365 -30.62 -6.79 11.96
C ASP A 365 -30.48 -7.99 11.00
N SER A 366 -31.57 -8.71 10.74
CA SER A 366 -31.59 -9.91 9.89
C SER A 366 -31.22 -9.68 8.42
N ASN A 367 -31.20 -8.44 7.93
CA ASN A 367 -30.88 -8.09 6.55
C ASN A 367 -29.99 -6.83 6.45
N HIS A 368 -29.28 -6.50 7.53
CA HIS A 368 -28.37 -5.38 7.59
C HIS A 368 -27.18 -5.73 8.47
N ALA A 369 -26.00 -5.74 7.87
CA ALA A 369 -24.73 -5.88 8.55
C ALA A 369 -23.77 -4.78 8.11
N GLU A 370 -23.05 -4.22 9.08
CA GLU A 370 -21.94 -3.33 8.82
C GLU A 370 -20.62 -4.09 8.97
N PHE A 371 -19.65 -3.74 8.14
CA PHE A 371 -18.33 -4.37 8.14
C PHE A 371 -17.25 -3.30 8.27
N LEU A 372 -16.28 -3.61 9.12
CA LEU A 372 -15.00 -2.96 9.13
C LEU A 372 -13.96 -3.91 8.56
N ILE A 373 -13.29 -3.48 7.49
CA ILE A 373 -12.35 -4.31 6.75
C ILE A 373 -11.00 -3.61 6.71
N GLY A 374 -9.99 -4.22 7.35
CA GLY A 374 -8.62 -3.75 7.39
C GLY A 374 -7.74 -4.57 6.45
N CYS A 375 -6.96 -3.89 5.62
CA CYS A 375 -6.07 -4.50 4.64
C CYS A 375 -4.65 -3.95 4.82
N GLY A 376 -3.68 -4.84 4.83
CA GLY A 376 -2.25 -4.50 4.71
C GLY A 376 -1.66 -5.23 3.52
N ILE A 377 -1.20 -4.50 2.50
CA ILE A 377 -0.61 -5.07 1.28
C ILE A 377 0.80 -4.51 1.09
N ASN A 378 1.80 -5.38 1.02
CA ASN A 378 3.18 -4.98 0.76
C ASN A 378 3.32 -4.56 -0.71
N ALA A 379 3.39 -3.25 -0.99
CA ALA A 379 3.41 -2.75 -2.37
C ALA A 379 4.83 -2.42 -2.86
N PHE A 380 5.59 -1.63 -2.08
CA PHE A 380 6.96 -1.19 -2.39
C PHE A 380 7.96 -1.46 -1.26
N ASN A 381 7.53 -2.10 -0.18
CA ASN A 381 8.36 -2.39 0.97
C ASN A 381 8.97 -3.79 0.89
N GLU A 382 10.17 -3.90 0.31
CA GLU A 382 10.93 -5.16 0.17
C GLU A 382 11.33 -5.82 1.49
N MET A 383 11.14 -5.14 2.62
CA MET A 383 11.36 -5.67 3.96
C MET A 383 10.11 -5.44 4.82
N PRO A 384 9.77 -6.35 5.75
CA PRO A 384 10.50 -7.57 6.13
C PRO A 384 10.24 -8.82 5.25
N THR A 385 9.37 -8.72 4.24
CA THR A 385 8.94 -9.86 3.39
C THR A 385 8.90 -9.44 1.91
N ILE A 386 8.20 -10.18 1.05
CA ILE A 386 7.97 -9.86 -0.37
C ILE A 386 7.01 -8.66 -0.57
N CYS A 387 7.19 -7.92 -1.67
CA CYS A 387 6.28 -6.84 -2.09
C CYS A 387 5.83 -6.95 -3.57
N LEU A 388 4.74 -6.26 -3.91
CA LEU A 388 4.13 -6.29 -5.24
C LEU A 388 5.05 -5.74 -6.34
N GLU A 389 5.82 -4.69 -6.07
CA GLU A 389 6.81 -4.14 -7.02
C GLU A 389 7.77 -5.21 -7.52
N GLN A 390 8.25 -6.07 -6.62
CA GLN A 390 9.15 -7.17 -6.98
C GLN A 390 8.44 -8.19 -7.89
N ILE A 391 7.19 -8.55 -7.59
CA ILE A 391 6.45 -9.52 -8.41
C ILE A 391 6.22 -8.97 -9.81
N LEU A 392 5.81 -7.71 -9.94
CA LEU A 392 5.63 -7.09 -11.26
C LEU A 392 6.94 -7.05 -12.03
N ALA A 393 8.05 -6.68 -11.40
CA ALA A 393 9.36 -6.69 -12.05
C ALA A 393 9.69 -8.09 -12.59
N HIS A 394 9.58 -9.15 -11.76
CA HIS A 394 9.85 -10.54 -12.19
C HIS A 394 8.86 -11.06 -13.24
N SER A 395 7.66 -10.49 -13.33
CA SER A 395 6.68 -10.90 -14.34
C SER A 395 7.00 -10.42 -15.74
N HIS A 396 7.74 -9.31 -15.86
CA HIS A 396 8.05 -8.68 -17.13
C HIS A 396 9.25 -9.36 -17.80
N PRO A 397 9.21 -9.71 -19.10
CA PRO A 397 10.30 -10.43 -19.78
C PRO A 397 11.69 -9.76 -19.64
N CYS A 398 11.71 -8.43 -19.60
CA CYS A 398 12.93 -7.62 -19.45
C CYS A 398 13.18 -7.12 -18.01
N ASN A 399 12.47 -7.64 -17.00
CA ASN A 399 12.50 -7.14 -15.62
C ASN A 399 12.30 -5.61 -15.53
N ALA A 400 11.36 -5.07 -16.31
CA ALA A 400 11.11 -3.65 -16.35
C ALA A 400 10.56 -3.17 -15.01
N LYS A 401 10.92 -1.95 -14.61
CA LYS A 401 10.42 -1.39 -13.36
C LYS A 401 8.92 -1.06 -13.50
N PRO A 402 8.04 -1.56 -12.62
CA PRO A 402 6.63 -1.21 -12.67
C PRO A 402 6.37 0.23 -12.24
N LYS A 403 5.27 0.80 -12.74
CA LYS A 403 4.82 2.16 -12.41
C LYS A 403 3.38 2.10 -11.91
N PHE A 404 3.20 2.15 -10.60
CA PHE A 404 1.91 2.30 -9.95
C PHE A 404 2.10 3.04 -8.61
N THR A 405 1.02 3.37 -7.92
CA THR A 405 1.07 3.93 -6.57
C THR A 405 0.28 3.06 -5.59
N THR A 406 0.58 3.19 -4.29
CA THR A 406 -0.24 2.59 -3.23
C THR A 406 -1.68 3.08 -3.32
N ALA A 407 -1.89 4.34 -3.68
CA ALA A 407 -3.20 4.93 -3.88
C ALA A 407 -4.01 4.21 -4.97
N LYS A 408 -3.43 3.99 -6.16
CA LYS A 408 -4.08 3.20 -7.23
C LYS A 408 -4.35 1.75 -6.81
N LEU A 409 -3.42 1.11 -6.09
CA LEU A 409 -3.66 -0.24 -5.57
C LEU A 409 -4.87 -0.26 -4.63
N ILE A 410 -4.95 0.67 -3.68
CA ILE A 410 -6.07 0.76 -2.74
C ILE A 410 -7.39 1.01 -3.50
N SER A 411 -7.40 1.93 -4.46
CA SER A 411 -8.60 2.26 -5.25
C SER A 411 -9.09 1.04 -6.05
N LEU A 412 -8.18 0.27 -6.64
CA LEU A 412 -8.52 -0.96 -7.36
C LEU A 412 -9.09 -2.03 -6.42
N VAL A 413 -8.53 -2.20 -5.21
CA VAL A 413 -9.05 -3.19 -4.24
C VAL A 413 -10.51 -2.88 -3.88
N VAL A 414 -10.81 -1.64 -3.49
CA VAL A 414 -12.20 -1.28 -3.14
C VAL A 414 -13.13 -1.25 -4.35
N SER A 415 -12.61 -0.98 -5.54
CA SER A 415 -13.38 -1.06 -6.80
C SER A 415 -13.77 -2.49 -7.15
N TYR A 416 -12.84 -3.45 -7.06
CA TYR A 416 -13.16 -4.86 -7.26
C TYR A 416 -14.06 -5.41 -6.15
N MET A 417 -13.87 -4.95 -4.90
CA MET A 417 -14.74 -5.30 -3.78
C MET A 417 -16.19 -4.91 -4.07
N GLU A 418 -16.44 -3.64 -4.34
CA GLU A 418 -17.80 -3.17 -4.58
C GLU A 418 -18.40 -3.78 -5.85
N ARG A 419 -17.61 -3.94 -6.91
CA ARG A 419 -18.07 -4.58 -8.15
C ARG A 419 -18.52 -6.02 -7.93
N ILE A 420 -17.76 -6.82 -7.17
CA ILE A 420 -18.17 -8.18 -6.83
C ILE A 420 -19.45 -8.15 -5.98
N MET A 421 -19.52 -7.29 -4.97
CA MET A 421 -20.71 -7.16 -4.13
C MET A 421 -21.95 -6.76 -4.93
N THR A 422 -21.84 -5.80 -5.84
CA THR A 422 -22.93 -5.36 -6.71
C THR A 422 -23.39 -6.46 -7.66
N LYS A 423 -22.46 -7.24 -8.24
CA LYS A 423 -22.81 -8.40 -9.09
C LYS A 423 -23.53 -9.49 -8.31
N ILE A 424 -23.07 -9.76 -7.09
CA ILE A 424 -23.68 -10.76 -6.21
C ILE A 424 -25.05 -10.28 -5.68
N HIS A 425 -25.21 -8.98 -5.42
CA HIS A 425 -26.46 -8.40 -4.93
C HIS A 425 -27.54 -8.38 -6.02
N ASN A 426 -27.16 -8.00 -7.24
CA ASN A 426 -28.04 -8.02 -8.41
C ASN A 426 -28.07 -9.42 -9.06
N SER A 427 -28.03 -10.48 -8.24
CA SER A 427 -27.75 -11.84 -8.71
C SER A 427 -28.76 -12.32 -9.74
N ASP A 428 -28.23 -12.90 -10.81
CA ASP A 428 -28.94 -13.80 -11.72
C ASP A 428 -28.37 -15.23 -11.55
N GLU A 429 -28.72 -16.15 -12.46
CA GLU A 429 -28.14 -17.51 -12.45
C GLU A 429 -26.60 -17.52 -12.61
N THR A 430 -26.02 -16.46 -13.18
CA THR A 430 -24.60 -16.36 -13.50
C THR A 430 -23.79 -15.82 -12.33
N TYR A 431 -24.26 -14.75 -11.69
CA TYR A 431 -23.52 -14.02 -10.66
C TYR A 431 -24.18 -14.16 -9.29
N ASN A 432 -23.62 -15.04 -8.46
CA ASN A 432 -24.07 -15.26 -7.08
C ASN A 432 -22.86 -15.52 -6.15
N LEU A 433 -23.11 -15.82 -4.88
CA LEU A 433 -22.03 -16.11 -3.92
C LEU A 433 -21.15 -17.27 -4.39
N GLN A 434 -21.76 -18.31 -4.96
CA GLN A 434 -21.02 -19.46 -5.48
C GLN A 434 -20.07 -19.07 -6.61
N TRP A 435 -20.46 -18.14 -7.48
CA TRP A 435 -19.55 -17.60 -8.51
C TRP A 435 -18.32 -16.95 -7.89
N ALA A 436 -18.47 -16.11 -6.87
CA ALA A 436 -17.34 -15.47 -6.21
C ALA A 436 -16.46 -16.48 -5.45
N LEU A 437 -17.06 -17.46 -4.78
CA LEU A 437 -16.32 -18.54 -4.11
C LEU A 437 -15.56 -19.42 -5.12
N ARG A 438 -16.11 -19.69 -6.31
CA ARG A 438 -15.38 -20.39 -7.39
C ARG A 438 -14.17 -19.60 -7.90
N LEU A 439 -14.28 -18.28 -8.04
CA LEU A 439 -13.14 -17.44 -8.40
C LEU A 439 -12.08 -17.42 -7.30
N TYR A 440 -12.52 -17.35 -6.04
CA TYR A 440 -11.65 -17.43 -4.87
C TYR A 440 -10.86 -18.75 -4.82
N THR A 441 -11.52 -19.90 -4.96
CA THR A 441 -10.84 -21.22 -4.92
C THR A 441 -9.98 -21.49 -6.15
N ARG A 442 -10.19 -20.81 -7.27
CA ARG A 442 -9.24 -20.84 -8.40
C ARG A 442 -7.99 -20.00 -8.18
N CYS A 443 -8.01 -19.15 -7.16
CA CYS A 443 -6.90 -18.29 -6.78
C CYS A 443 -6.24 -18.72 -5.47
N TRP A 444 -6.49 -19.92 -4.93
CA TRP A 444 -5.91 -20.37 -3.65
C TRP A 444 -4.77 -21.39 -3.83
N ILE A 445 -4.08 -21.71 -2.74
CA ILE A 445 -3.00 -22.72 -2.71
C ILE A 445 -3.44 -24.13 -2.26
N HIS A 446 -4.74 -24.32 -1.99
CA HIS A 446 -5.23 -25.48 -1.23
C HIS A 446 -5.85 -26.61 -2.05
N THR A 447 -5.90 -26.49 -3.38
CA THR A 447 -6.54 -27.49 -4.24
C THR A 447 -5.89 -28.87 -4.07
N ASN A 448 -6.67 -29.88 -3.65
CA ASN A 448 -6.23 -31.25 -3.41
C ASN A 448 -5.07 -31.39 -2.41
N GLN A 449 -4.86 -30.38 -1.57
CA GLN A 449 -3.81 -30.43 -0.56
C GLN A 449 -4.16 -31.50 0.48
N LYS A 450 -3.23 -32.43 0.74
CA LYS A 450 -3.32 -33.36 1.86
C LYS A 450 -2.89 -32.67 3.15
N VAL A 451 -3.63 -32.94 4.22
CA VAL A 451 -3.42 -32.33 5.53
C VAL A 451 -3.71 -33.31 6.66
N GLY A 452 -2.96 -33.19 7.76
CA GLY A 452 -3.29 -33.82 9.02
C GLY A 452 -4.21 -32.93 9.87
N LEU A 453 -5.08 -33.53 10.67
CA LEU A 453 -5.93 -32.81 11.63
C LEU A 453 -5.45 -33.08 13.05
N GLN A 454 -4.96 -32.05 13.74
CA GLN A 454 -4.59 -32.12 15.14
C GLN A 454 -5.71 -31.54 16.00
N VAL A 455 -6.38 -32.40 16.77
CA VAL A 455 -7.40 -32.00 17.74
C VAL A 455 -6.76 -31.92 19.11
N ASN A 456 -6.74 -30.72 19.72
CA ASN A 456 -6.28 -30.54 21.10
C ASN A 456 -7.31 -31.10 22.10
N SER A 457 -7.42 -32.42 22.20
CA SER A 457 -8.24 -33.06 23.22
C SER A 457 -7.55 -32.98 24.57
N THR A 458 -8.15 -32.29 25.53
CA THR A 458 -7.81 -32.35 26.97
C THR A 458 -8.14 -33.70 27.61
N VAL A 459 -8.56 -34.70 26.82
CA VAL A 459 -8.82 -36.06 27.28
C VAL A 459 -7.70 -36.96 26.81
N SER A 460 -6.81 -37.30 27.75
CA SER A 460 -5.88 -38.40 27.66
C SER A 460 -6.65 -39.71 27.48
N THR A 461 -6.95 -40.08 26.24
CA THR A 461 -7.17 -41.49 25.89
C THR A 461 -5.84 -42.04 25.41
N ASN A 462 -5.33 -43.02 26.15
CA ASN A 462 -4.03 -43.68 25.97
C ASN A 462 -3.97 -44.58 24.72
N ASN A 463 -4.37 -44.05 23.56
CA ASN A 463 -4.11 -44.63 22.26
C ASN A 463 -3.50 -43.53 21.40
N ALA A 464 -2.19 -43.31 21.57
CA ALA A 464 -1.35 -42.64 20.59
C ALA A 464 -1.25 -43.54 19.34
N GLY A 465 -2.37 -43.69 18.63
CA GLY A 465 -2.42 -44.35 17.34
C GLY A 465 -2.03 -43.35 16.27
N ASP A 466 -0.96 -43.66 15.54
CA ASP A 466 -0.49 -43.03 14.30
C ASP A 466 -1.07 -41.66 13.96
N LEU A 467 -0.32 -40.61 14.32
CA LEU A 467 -0.40 -39.31 13.67
C LEU A 467 0.10 -39.46 12.22
N SER A 468 -0.65 -40.14 11.35
CA SER A 468 -0.35 -40.12 9.92
C SER A 468 -0.68 -38.71 9.40
N GLU A 469 0.36 -37.99 8.99
CA GLU A 469 0.35 -36.56 8.65
C GLU A 469 -0.54 -36.19 7.44
N ASP A 470 -1.27 -37.14 6.82
CA ASP A 470 -1.97 -36.97 5.54
C ASP A 470 -3.38 -37.61 5.48
N ASN A 471 -4.09 -37.75 6.61
CA ASN A 471 -5.39 -38.45 6.62
C ASN A 471 -6.52 -37.70 5.90
N TYR A 472 -6.40 -36.39 5.69
CA TYR A 472 -7.44 -35.58 5.10
C TYR A 472 -6.98 -34.91 3.81
N ARG A 473 -7.94 -34.61 2.94
CA ARG A 473 -7.74 -33.83 1.72
C ARG A 473 -8.67 -32.63 1.71
N ILE A 474 -8.16 -31.45 1.39
CA ILE A 474 -8.99 -30.26 1.17
C ILE A 474 -9.75 -30.42 -0.15
N VAL A 475 -11.07 -30.37 -0.08
CA VAL A 475 -11.97 -30.59 -1.24
C VAL A 475 -12.71 -29.34 -1.68
N GLY A 476 -12.77 -28.29 -0.85
CA GLY A 476 -13.43 -27.05 -1.24
C GLY A 476 -13.85 -26.19 -0.07
N LEU A 477 -14.92 -25.43 -0.31
CA LEU A 477 -15.60 -24.61 0.70
C LEU A 477 -17.09 -24.98 0.72
N ASP A 478 -17.70 -24.92 1.90
CA ASP A 478 -19.16 -25.02 2.01
C ASP A 478 -19.85 -23.70 1.66
N ALA A 479 -21.19 -23.68 1.77
CA ALA A 479 -21.99 -22.50 1.46
C ALA A 479 -21.71 -21.28 2.37
N TYR A 480 -21.05 -21.47 3.51
CA TYR A 480 -20.66 -20.43 4.46
C TYR A 480 -19.19 -20.02 4.30
N GLY A 481 -18.45 -20.64 3.38
CA GLY A 481 -17.02 -20.40 3.18
C GLY A 481 -16.14 -21.12 4.21
N TYR A 482 -16.66 -22.13 4.91
CA TYR A 482 -15.84 -22.96 5.79
C TYR A 482 -15.08 -24.00 4.98
N LEU A 483 -13.89 -24.37 5.47
CA LEU A 483 -13.00 -25.27 4.75
C LEU A 483 -13.57 -26.69 4.80
N LEU A 484 -13.84 -27.28 3.64
CA LEU A 484 -14.25 -28.68 3.52
C LEU A 484 -13.03 -29.57 3.38
N ILE A 485 -12.94 -30.56 4.26
CA ILE A 485 -11.94 -31.62 4.22
C ILE A 485 -12.62 -32.98 4.14
N GLU A 486 -12.02 -33.90 3.39
CA GLU A 486 -12.49 -35.28 3.24
C GLU A 486 -11.46 -36.23 3.86
N ASP A 487 -11.90 -37.14 4.73
CA ASP A 487 -11.06 -38.24 5.24
C ASP A 487 -10.75 -39.20 4.08
N THR A 488 -9.48 -39.31 3.73
CA THR A 488 -9.00 -40.12 2.59
C THR A 488 -9.24 -41.62 2.74
N ARG A 489 -9.48 -42.12 3.95
CA ARG A 489 -9.78 -43.52 4.24
C ARG A 489 -11.28 -43.81 4.22
N THR A 490 -12.08 -42.89 4.76
CA THR A 490 -13.54 -43.13 4.94
C THR A 490 -14.41 -42.42 3.91
N GLY A 491 -13.88 -41.41 3.21
CA GLY A 491 -14.63 -40.55 2.29
C GLY A 491 -15.59 -39.58 2.99
N VAL A 492 -15.52 -39.45 4.33
CA VAL A 492 -16.40 -38.58 5.10
C VAL A 492 -15.90 -37.14 5.03
N GLU A 493 -16.81 -36.21 4.72
CA GLU A 493 -16.51 -34.77 4.70
C GLU A 493 -16.75 -34.11 6.06
N HIS A 494 -15.89 -33.15 6.40
CA HIS A 494 -15.99 -32.29 7.57
C HIS A 494 -15.83 -30.82 7.17
N SER A 495 -16.60 -29.94 7.83
CA SER A 495 -16.54 -28.49 7.64
C SER A 495 -15.82 -27.81 8.82
N LEU A 496 -14.85 -26.95 8.52
CA LEU A 496 -13.97 -26.32 9.51
C LEU A 496 -14.10 -24.78 9.53
N HIS A 497 -14.44 -24.25 10.71
CA HIS A 497 -14.60 -22.82 10.95
C HIS A 497 -13.24 -22.06 10.99
N PRO A 498 -13.11 -20.85 10.39
CA PRO A 498 -11.86 -20.08 10.31
C PRO A 498 -11.31 -19.54 11.64
N ASP A 499 -12.15 -19.39 12.67
CA ASP A 499 -11.71 -18.94 14.00
C ASP A 499 -11.38 -20.08 14.96
N GLY A 500 -11.98 -21.26 14.74
CA GLY A 500 -11.73 -22.46 15.54
C GLY A 500 -10.55 -23.28 15.02
N ASN A 501 -9.96 -22.92 13.88
CA ASN A 501 -8.90 -23.70 13.25
C ASN A 501 -7.75 -22.81 12.78
N SER A 502 -6.54 -23.35 12.72
CA SER A 502 -5.38 -22.67 12.17
C SER A 502 -4.55 -23.64 11.34
N MET A 503 -4.11 -23.18 10.17
CA MET A 503 -3.35 -24.00 9.23
C MET A 503 -1.86 -23.70 9.35
N ASP A 504 -1.10 -24.71 9.77
CA ASP A 504 0.36 -24.75 9.74
C ASP A 504 0.81 -25.37 8.41
N MET A 505 1.17 -24.50 7.46
CA MET A 505 1.57 -24.94 6.13
C MET A 505 2.93 -25.65 6.11
N MET A 506 3.82 -25.36 7.07
CA MET A 506 5.13 -26.01 7.12
C MET A 506 5.02 -27.47 7.55
N ARG A 507 4.03 -27.77 8.39
CA ARG A 507 3.75 -29.13 8.86
C ARG A 507 2.64 -29.84 8.10
N GLY A 508 1.95 -29.15 7.19
CA GLY A 508 0.76 -29.69 6.53
C GLY A 508 -0.39 -29.97 7.50
N LEU A 509 -0.48 -29.24 8.62
CA LEU A 509 -1.45 -29.51 9.69
C LEU A 509 -2.56 -28.47 9.75
N ILE A 510 -3.76 -28.93 10.04
CA ILE A 510 -4.84 -28.11 10.58
C ILE A 510 -4.93 -28.37 12.08
N ILE A 511 -4.78 -27.30 12.86
CA ILE A 511 -4.83 -27.31 14.32
C ILE A 511 -6.18 -26.76 14.74
N ALA A 512 -7.01 -27.59 15.35
CA ALA A 512 -8.25 -27.16 16.00
C ALA A 512 -7.91 -26.51 17.35
N LYS A 513 -8.39 -25.29 17.57
CA LYS A 513 -8.11 -24.45 18.74
C LYS A 513 -9.00 -24.76 19.93
#